data_AF-A0A7R7WCE0-F1
#
_entry.id   AF-A0A7R7WCE0-F1
#
_cell.length_a   1.000
_cell.length_b   1.000
_cell.length_c   1.000
_cell.angle_alpha   90.00
_cell.angle_beta   90.00
_cell.angle_gamma   90.00
#
_symmetry.space_group_name_H-M   'P 1'
#
loop_
_entity.id
_entity.type
_entity.pdbx_description
1 polymer ?
#
loop_
_entity_poly.entity_id
_entity_poly.type
_entity_poly.pdbx_seq_one_letter_code
_entity_poly.pdbx_strand_id
1 'polypeptide(L)'
;MKILYDLYRSSSIHSHFVRANTVIHPAMDDRLCDCATEEAMPEPKDFNCTLDYGHRHAEYSRFYHALTAHWVLIEKIWLAKMTHYKKSSTRNDRYNQLWQLWADNPDRSLREKLDLIEVVEFIWGYLGRNIFKGRFAQLSDWVPQADLAQFTENDTPDSAWASFIARVTQELRPPHIIELLLLLNWNSEMAWRIDRPTYLRQLGFLVEPQSVEKWDDTDWPDTQFSLNILDENIINSLVDMVGSEDSYDLCKKQWYNYKETQWQGNMQGRILAYELTSQQLFELIMLAGNG
;
A
#
# COMPACT_ATOMS: atom_id res chain seq x y z
N MET A 1 -3.61 15.49 5.83
CA MET A 1 -3.42 14.19 6.51
C MET A 1 -4.60 13.82 7.41
N LYS A 2 -5.10 14.73 8.26
CA LYS A 2 -6.34 14.53 9.03
C LYS A 2 -7.50 13.93 8.21
N ILE A 3 -7.76 14.44 7.01
CA ILE A 3 -8.78 13.92 6.09
C ILE A 3 -8.69 12.39 5.93
N LEU A 4 -7.49 11.84 5.76
CA LEU A 4 -7.29 10.40 5.58
C LEU A 4 -7.61 9.61 6.87
N TYR A 5 -7.33 10.18 8.03
CA TYR A 5 -7.73 9.59 9.31
C TYR A 5 -9.25 9.69 9.52
N ASP A 6 -9.87 10.82 9.17
CA ASP A 6 -11.33 10.97 9.26
C ASP A 6 -12.04 9.95 8.34
N LEU A 7 -11.46 9.65 7.17
CA LEU A 7 -11.93 8.57 6.29
C LEU A 7 -11.74 7.19 6.89
N TYR A 8 -10.58 6.92 7.51
CA TYR A 8 -10.33 5.67 8.23
C TYR A 8 -11.37 5.40 9.31
N ARG A 9 -11.84 6.47 9.97
CA ARG A 9 -12.85 6.43 11.04
C ARG A 9 -14.29 6.49 10.55
N SER A 10 -14.53 6.86 9.30
CA SER A 10 -15.87 6.98 8.74
C SER A 10 -16.56 5.62 8.75
N SER A 11 -17.76 5.54 9.32
CA SER A 11 -18.47 4.28 9.51
C SER A 11 -18.76 3.56 8.18
N SER A 12 -19.13 4.31 7.14
CA SER A 12 -19.40 3.76 5.80
C SER A 12 -18.14 3.20 5.16
N ILE A 13 -17.04 3.96 5.21
CA ILE A 13 -15.74 3.58 4.64
C ILE A 13 -15.12 2.41 5.40
N HIS A 14 -15.06 2.50 6.74
CA HIS A 14 -14.51 1.47 7.61
C HIS A 14 -15.20 0.12 7.42
N SER A 15 -16.54 0.12 7.36
CA SER A 15 -17.30 -1.13 7.15
C SER A 15 -17.01 -1.80 5.81
N HIS A 16 -16.63 -1.03 4.80
CA HIS A 16 -16.28 -1.53 3.48
C HIS A 16 -14.80 -1.95 3.41
N PHE A 17 -13.91 -1.20 4.06
CA PHE A 17 -12.49 -1.53 4.16
C PHE A 17 -12.24 -2.90 4.77
N VAL A 18 -12.85 -3.21 5.93
CA VAL A 18 -12.66 -4.50 6.64
C VAL A 18 -13.17 -5.71 5.83
N ARG A 19 -13.99 -5.48 4.80
CA ARG A 19 -14.48 -6.52 3.89
C ARG A 19 -13.77 -6.57 2.54
N ALA A 20 -12.94 -5.57 2.24
CA ALA A 20 -12.24 -5.46 0.96
C ALA A 20 -10.95 -6.30 0.97
N ASN A 21 -10.64 -6.92 -0.16
CA ASN A 21 -9.37 -7.62 -0.34
C ASN A 21 -8.28 -6.59 -0.65
N THR A 22 -7.37 -6.28 0.25
CA THR A 22 -6.40 -5.17 0.08
C THR A 22 -5.08 -5.56 -0.60
N VAL A 23 -5.01 -6.76 -1.19
CA VAL A 23 -3.79 -7.24 -1.86
C VAL A 23 -3.43 -6.36 -3.06
N ILE A 24 -2.20 -5.85 -3.08
CA ILE A 24 -1.58 -5.19 -4.23
C ILE A 24 -0.24 -5.86 -4.49
N HIS A 25 -0.21 -6.78 -5.47
CA HIS A 25 1.03 -7.34 -6.01
C HIS A 25 0.88 -7.63 -7.51
N PRO A 26 1.67 -6.99 -8.40
CA PRO A 26 1.64 -7.23 -9.86
C PRO A 26 1.77 -8.71 -10.26
N ALA A 27 2.69 -9.44 -9.64
CA ALA A 27 2.88 -10.89 -9.87
C ALA A 27 1.81 -11.84 -9.28
N MET A 28 0.76 -11.35 -8.59
CA MET A 28 -0.38 -12.18 -8.16
C MET A 28 -1.61 -11.89 -9.03
N ASP A 29 -1.53 -12.29 -10.29
CA ASP A 29 -2.51 -12.01 -11.36
C ASP A 29 -3.96 -12.39 -10.97
N ASP A 30 -4.15 -13.58 -10.39
CA ASP A 30 -5.48 -14.10 -10.05
C ASP A 30 -6.21 -13.24 -8.99
N ARG A 31 -5.51 -12.79 -7.94
CA ARG A 31 -6.13 -12.00 -6.84
C ARG A 31 -6.30 -10.53 -7.18
N LEU A 32 -5.52 -10.04 -8.13
CA LEU A 32 -5.62 -8.69 -8.67
C LEU A 32 -6.90 -8.52 -9.52
N CYS A 33 -7.28 -9.57 -10.27
CA CYS A 33 -8.54 -9.61 -11.01
C CYS A 33 -9.78 -9.52 -10.08
N ASP A 34 -9.77 -10.20 -8.93
CA ASP A 34 -10.86 -10.12 -7.94
C ASP A 34 -11.11 -8.67 -7.51
N CYS A 35 -10.03 -7.91 -7.33
CA CYS A 35 -10.08 -6.50 -6.92
C CYS A 35 -10.72 -5.59 -7.99
N ALA A 36 -10.69 -5.97 -9.27
CA ALA A 36 -11.35 -5.24 -10.35
C ALA A 36 -12.88 -5.40 -10.32
N THR A 37 -13.37 -6.53 -9.76
CA THR A 37 -14.81 -6.87 -9.72
C THR A 37 -15.52 -6.46 -8.43
N GLU A 38 -14.78 -6.12 -7.39
CA GLU A 38 -15.30 -5.60 -6.12
C GLU A 38 -16.12 -4.31 -6.28
N GLU A 39 -17.14 -4.15 -5.43
CA GLU A 39 -17.96 -2.93 -5.36
C GLU A 39 -17.11 -1.67 -5.15
N ALA A 40 -17.55 -0.56 -5.77
CA ALA A 40 -16.90 0.73 -5.61
C ALA A 40 -17.11 1.28 -4.19
N MET A 41 -16.09 1.96 -3.67
CA MET A 41 -16.14 2.58 -2.35
C MET A 41 -17.33 3.55 -2.21
N PRO A 42 -18.09 3.48 -1.09
CA PRO A 42 -19.23 4.37 -0.87
C PRO A 42 -18.80 5.80 -0.54
N GLU A 43 -19.73 6.75 -0.68
CA GLU A 43 -19.53 8.11 -0.17
C GLU A 43 -19.42 8.12 1.37
N PRO A 44 -18.55 8.97 1.95
CA PRO A 44 -18.40 9.08 3.40
C PRO A 44 -19.61 9.79 4.01
N LYS A 45 -20.41 9.07 4.82
CA LYS A 45 -21.64 9.62 5.44
C LYS A 45 -21.38 10.58 6.60
N ASP A 46 -20.22 10.47 7.24
CA ASP A 46 -19.86 11.18 8.47
C ASP A 46 -18.68 12.14 8.27
N PHE A 47 -18.50 12.71 7.08
CA PHE A 47 -17.35 13.58 6.77
C PHE A 47 -17.48 14.98 7.40
N ASN A 48 -17.44 15.03 8.73
CA ASN A 48 -17.34 16.26 9.50
C ASN A 48 -15.89 16.43 9.96
N CYS A 49 -15.19 17.41 9.39
CA CYS A 49 -13.82 17.79 9.75
C CYS A 49 -13.69 18.42 11.16
N THR A 50 -14.52 18.03 12.14
CA THR A 50 -14.49 18.57 13.51
C THR A 50 -13.72 17.64 14.45
N LEU A 51 -12.65 18.14 15.05
CA LEU A 51 -11.85 17.40 16.04
C LEU A 51 -12.54 17.43 17.40
N ASP A 52 -12.86 16.25 17.93
CA ASP A 52 -12.90 16.06 19.38
C ASP A 52 -11.47 15.71 19.84
N TYR A 53 -10.73 16.73 20.28
CA TYR A 53 -9.31 16.63 20.66
C TYR A 53 -9.07 15.78 21.91
N GLY A 54 -10.11 15.45 22.70
CA GLY A 54 -9.93 14.93 24.06
C GLY A 54 -9.60 13.43 24.15
N HIS A 55 -10.09 12.60 23.23
CA HIS A 55 -10.11 11.14 23.45
C HIS A 55 -9.30 10.30 22.45
N ARG A 56 -8.78 10.88 21.35
CA ARG A 56 -8.20 10.07 20.25
C ARG A 56 -6.87 10.56 19.69
N HIS A 57 -6.17 11.40 20.44
CA HIS A 57 -4.85 11.88 20.05
C HIS A 57 -3.85 10.72 19.85
N ALA A 58 -3.90 9.68 20.68
CA ALA A 58 -3.01 8.53 20.59
C ALA A 58 -3.23 7.72 19.30
N GLU A 59 -4.49 7.42 18.95
CA GLU A 59 -4.84 6.71 17.72
C GLU A 59 -4.42 7.52 16.48
N TYR A 60 -4.78 8.81 16.44
CA TYR A 60 -4.38 9.70 15.34
C TYR A 60 -2.86 9.82 15.21
N SER A 61 -2.14 9.94 16.33
CA SER A 61 -0.68 10.02 16.33
C SER A 61 -0.06 8.76 15.73
N ARG A 62 -0.59 7.58 16.06
CA ARG A 62 -0.11 6.30 15.52
C ARG A 62 -0.43 6.15 14.05
N PHE A 63 -1.64 6.52 13.63
CA PHE A 63 -2.02 6.59 12.22
C PHE A 63 -1.07 7.50 11.44
N TYR A 64 -0.82 8.72 11.95
CA TYR A 64 0.05 9.70 11.31
C TYR A 64 1.50 9.22 11.25
N HIS A 65 2.00 8.57 12.30
CA HIS A 65 3.34 8.00 12.32
C HIS A 65 3.50 6.90 11.26
N ALA A 66 2.59 5.94 11.21
CA ALA A 66 2.59 4.88 10.21
C ALA A 66 2.48 5.44 8.77
N LEU A 67 1.57 6.39 8.56
CA LEU A 67 1.37 7.05 7.26
C LEU A 67 2.63 7.76 6.76
N THR A 68 3.29 8.52 7.64
CA THR A 68 4.52 9.25 7.30
C THR A 68 5.71 8.31 7.13
N ALA A 69 5.79 7.23 7.92
CA ALA A 69 6.82 6.21 7.76
C ALA A 69 6.78 5.57 6.37
N HIS A 70 5.60 5.17 5.88
CA HIS A 70 5.48 4.64 4.52
C HIS A 70 5.71 5.70 3.44
N TRP A 71 5.15 6.90 3.62
CA TRP A 71 5.30 7.98 2.65
C TRP A 71 6.78 8.36 2.44
N VAL A 72 7.58 8.47 3.50
CA VAL A 72 9.02 8.73 3.39
C VAL A 72 9.71 7.69 2.49
N LEU A 73 9.27 6.44 2.53
CA LEU A 73 9.85 5.39 1.72
C LEU A 73 9.44 5.51 0.25
N ILE A 74 8.17 5.84 -0.03
CA ILE A 74 7.71 6.18 -1.39
C ILE A 74 8.55 7.32 -1.97
N GLU A 75 8.82 8.37 -1.19
CA GLU A 75 9.67 9.49 -1.63
C GLU A 75 11.12 9.04 -1.92
N LYS A 76 11.67 8.12 -1.13
CA LYS A 76 13.01 7.56 -1.39
C LYS A 76 13.05 6.76 -2.69
N ILE A 77 11.99 6.02 -3.00
CA ILE A 77 11.84 5.26 -4.26
C ILE A 77 11.72 6.23 -5.43
N TRP A 78 10.87 7.25 -5.30
CA TRP A 78 10.71 8.27 -6.32
C TRP A 78 12.04 8.98 -6.62
N LEU A 79 12.80 9.34 -5.59
CA LEU A 79 14.15 9.90 -5.75
C LEU A 79 15.08 8.91 -6.45
N ALA A 80 15.04 7.62 -6.10
CA ALA A 80 15.85 6.60 -6.75
C ALA A 80 15.50 6.44 -8.24
N LYS A 81 14.21 6.50 -8.61
CA LYS A 81 13.73 6.48 -10.01
C LYS A 81 14.23 7.69 -10.81
N MET A 82 14.24 8.87 -10.20
CA MET A 82 14.66 10.12 -10.84
C MET A 82 16.18 10.31 -10.89
N THR A 83 16.94 9.44 -10.22
CA THR A 83 18.40 9.52 -10.18
C THR A 83 19.02 8.92 -11.43
N HIS A 84 19.95 9.64 -12.06
CA HIS A 84 20.79 9.10 -13.11
C HIS A 84 21.99 8.37 -12.49
N TYR A 85 22.14 7.08 -12.80
CA TYR A 85 23.22 6.26 -12.27
C TYR A 85 24.32 6.08 -13.30
N LYS A 86 25.58 6.12 -12.85
CA LYS A 86 26.71 5.82 -13.74
C LYS A 86 26.77 4.34 -14.14
N LYS A 87 26.26 3.46 -13.29
CA LYS A 87 26.40 1.99 -13.38
C LYS A 87 25.11 1.30 -12.95
N SER A 88 24.75 0.19 -13.62
CA SER A 88 23.54 -0.58 -13.26
C SER A 88 23.69 -1.26 -11.91
N SER A 89 24.87 -1.76 -11.56
CA SER A 89 25.18 -2.29 -10.21
C SER A 89 24.83 -1.31 -9.09
N THR A 90 25.26 -0.04 -9.20
CA THR A 90 24.97 0.99 -8.17
C THR A 90 23.49 1.30 -8.04
N ARG A 91 22.75 1.28 -9.16
CA ARG A 91 21.29 1.40 -9.13
C ARG A 91 20.69 0.19 -8.39
N ASN A 92 21.11 -1.02 -8.74
CA ASN A 92 20.60 -2.25 -8.15
C ASN A 92 20.85 -2.29 -6.64
N ASP A 93 22.07 -1.95 -6.21
CA ASP A 93 22.41 -1.79 -4.78
C ASP A 93 21.49 -0.80 -4.08
N ARG A 94 21.15 0.31 -4.74
CA ARG A 94 20.25 1.32 -4.17
C ARG A 94 18.84 0.76 -3.97
N TYR A 95 18.29 0.05 -4.96
CA TYR A 95 16.97 -0.58 -4.81
C TYR A 95 16.99 -1.68 -3.75
N ASN A 96 18.03 -2.50 -3.69
CA ASN A 96 18.21 -3.52 -2.65
C ASN A 96 18.20 -2.88 -1.25
N GLN A 97 18.89 -1.75 -1.06
CA GLN A 97 18.83 -1.01 0.21
C GLN A 97 17.43 -0.51 0.53
N LEU A 98 16.66 -0.04 -0.46
CA LEU A 98 15.28 0.40 -0.26
C LEU A 98 14.36 -0.77 0.12
N TRP A 99 14.55 -1.94 -0.50
CA TRP A 99 13.88 -3.20 -0.15
C TRP A 99 14.12 -3.60 1.30
N GLN A 100 15.35 -3.53 1.78
CA GLN A 100 15.65 -3.85 3.17
C GLN A 100 14.91 -2.92 4.15
N LEU A 101 14.75 -1.63 3.83
CA LEU A 101 13.98 -0.71 4.69
C LEU A 101 12.50 -1.09 4.86
N TRP A 102 11.96 -1.91 3.94
CA TRP A 102 10.58 -2.41 3.96
C TRP A 102 10.50 -3.80 4.58
N ALA A 103 11.33 -4.73 4.10
CA ALA A 103 11.29 -6.14 4.47
C ALA A 103 11.91 -6.43 5.85
N ASP A 104 12.87 -5.63 6.29
CA ASP A 104 13.59 -5.90 7.53
C ASP A 104 14.02 -4.59 8.21
N ASN A 105 13.12 -4.03 9.01
CA ASN A 105 13.40 -2.81 9.77
C ASN A 105 13.46 -3.12 11.27
N PRO A 106 14.64 -3.40 11.84
CA PRO A 106 14.78 -3.78 13.24
C PRO A 106 14.51 -2.62 14.21
N ASP A 107 14.62 -1.37 13.74
CA ASP A 107 14.39 -0.18 14.58
C ASP A 107 12.90 0.05 14.88
N ARG A 108 11.99 -0.59 14.13
CA ARG A 108 10.55 -0.53 14.41
C ARG A 108 10.14 -1.65 15.35
N SER A 109 9.36 -1.30 16.37
CA SER A 109 8.71 -2.29 17.21
C SER A 109 7.67 -3.10 16.41
N LEU A 110 7.37 -4.34 16.85
CA LEU A 110 6.28 -5.15 16.27
C LEU A 110 4.96 -4.36 16.22
N ARG A 111 4.71 -3.51 17.22
CA ARG A 111 3.55 -2.64 17.24
C ARG A 111 3.50 -1.67 16.07
N GLU A 112 4.59 -0.94 15.85
CA GLU A 112 4.68 0.04 14.76
C GLU A 112 4.58 -0.64 13.40
N LYS A 113 5.07 -1.88 13.26
CA LYS A 113 4.94 -2.66 12.02
C LYS A 113 3.49 -3.05 11.73
N LEU A 114 2.70 -3.43 12.75
CA LEU A 114 1.27 -3.71 12.57
C LEU A 114 0.46 -2.44 12.27
N ASP A 115 0.80 -1.32 12.93
CA ASP A 115 0.21 -0.02 12.63
C ASP A 115 0.52 0.39 11.17
N LEU A 116 1.73 0.11 10.71
CA LEU A 116 2.16 0.33 9.33
C LEU A 116 1.34 -0.50 8.34
N ILE A 117 1.18 -1.80 8.56
CA ILE A 117 0.36 -2.67 7.70
C ILE A 117 -1.07 -2.13 7.58
N GLU A 118 -1.71 -1.85 8.72
CA GLU A 118 -3.08 -1.33 8.76
C GLU A 118 -3.24 -0.04 7.94
N VAL A 119 -2.36 0.93 8.17
CA VAL A 119 -2.42 2.21 7.47
C VAL A 119 -2.09 2.05 6.00
N VAL A 120 -1.14 1.19 5.65
CA VAL A 120 -0.73 1.00 4.26
C VAL A 120 -1.82 0.26 3.46
N GLU A 121 -2.39 -0.80 4.03
CA GLU A 121 -3.54 -1.50 3.46
C GLU A 121 -4.75 -0.56 3.32
N PHE A 122 -4.99 0.33 4.29
CA PHE A 122 -6.08 1.29 4.19
C PHE A 122 -5.83 2.36 3.11
N ILE A 123 -4.67 3.00 3.12
CA ILE A 123 -4.39 4.16 2.26
C ILE A 123 -4.08 3.75 0.82
N TRP A 124 -3.16 2.81 0.63
CA TRP A 124 -2.74 2.39 -0.71
C TRP A 124 -3.51 1.17 -1.19
N GLY A 125 -3.69 0.17 -0.32
CA GLY A 125 -4.46 -1.05 -0.59
C GLY A 125 -5.93 -0.78 -0.93
N TYR A 126 -6.58 0.06 -0.13
CA TYR A 126 -8.00 0.31 -0.21
C TYR A 126 -8.35 1.64 -0.89
N LEU A 127 -7.98 2.80 -0.31
CA LEU A 127 -8.33 4.10 -0.89
C LEU A 127 -7.66 4.30 -2.27
N GLY A 128 -6.35 4.06 -2.35
CA GLY A 128 -5.54 4.20 -3.56
C GLY A 128 -6.11 3.45 -4.75
N ARG A 129 -6.52 2.19 -4.53
CA ARG A 129 -7.19 1.39 -5.55
C ARG A 129 -8.59 1.90 -5.89
N ASN A 130 -9.41 2.21 -4.89
CA ASN A 130 -10.81 2.59 -5.11
C ASN A 130 -11.00 3.94 -5.81
N ILE A 131 -9.97 4.79 -5.84
CA ILE A 131 -9.96 6.03 -6.64
C ILE A 131 -10.28 5.78 -8.12
N PHE A 132 -9.76 4.69 -8.67
CA PHE A 132 -9.84 4.41 -10.10
C PHE A 132 -11.05 3.54 -10.45
N LYS A 133 -11.79 3.04 -9.46
CA LYS A 133 -13.03 2.29 -9.68
C LYS A 133 -14.18 3.25 -9.99
N GLY A 134 -15.18 2.77 -10.74
CA GLY A 134 -16.38 3.54 -11.06
C GLY A 134 -16.29 4.29 -12.39
N ARG A 135 -16.41 5.62 -12.37
CA ARG A 135 -16.65 6.45 -13.57
C ARG A 135 -15.54 6.39 -14.63
N PHE A 136 -14.32 6.04 -14.24
CA PHE A 136 -13.13 5.99 -15.11
C PHE A 136 -12.37 4.66 -14.95
N ALA A 137 -13.12 3.56 -14.99
CA ALA A 137 -12.62 2.21 -14.75
C ALA A 137 -12.00 1.53 -15.99
N GLN A 138 -11.89 2.23 -17.13
CA GLN A 138 -11.23 1.68 -18.32
C GLN A 138 -9.76 2.10 -18.34
N LEU A 139 -8.86 1.22 -18.76
CA LEU A 139 -7.45 1.57 -18.87
C LEU A 139 -7.20 2.73 -19.87
N SER A 140 -7.96 2.75 -20.97
CA SER A 140 -7.92 3.78 -22.01
C SER A 140 -8.37 5.16 -21.53
N ASP A 141 -9.04 5.24 -20.38
CA ASP A 141 -9.34 6.52 -19.75
C ASP A 141 -8.05 7.20 -19.26
N TRP A 142 -7.11 6.41 -18.75
CA TRP A 142 -5.93 6.90 -18.05
C TRP A 142 -4.68 6.90 -18.91
N VAL A 143 -4.50 5.86 -19.71
CA VAL A 143 -3.28 5.61 -20.48
C VAL A 143 -3.51 5.93 -21.96
N PRO A 144 -2.66 6.76 -22.60
CA PRO A 144 -2.75 7.03 -24.04
C PRO A 144 -2.65 5.77 -24.88
N GLN A 145 -3.29 5.77 -26.05
CA GLN A 145 -3.26 4.63 -26.99
C GLN A 145 -1.85 4.16 -27.34
N ALA A 146 -0.89 5.08 -27.42
CA ALA A 146 0.51 4.77 -27.72
C ALA A 146 1.20 3.94 -26.61
N ASP A 147 0.75 4.10 -25.37
CA ASP A 147 1.34 3.46 -24.19
C ASP A 147 0.52 2.23 -23.73
N LEU A 148 -0.72 2.07 -24.22
CA LEU A 148 -1.61 0.95 -23.87
C LEU A 148 -1.00 -0.42 -24.16
N ALA A 149 -0.25 -0.54 -25.26
CA ALA A 149 0.38 -1.79 -25.65
C ALA A 149 1.26 -2.38 -24.53
N GLN A 150 1.92 -1.53 -23.72
CA GLN A 150 2.75 -1.98 -22.60
C GLN A 150 1.97 -2.76 -21.52
N PHE A 151 0.65 -2.58 -21.46
CA PHE A 151 -0.23 -3.22 -20.49
C PHE A 151 -1.11 -4.31 -21.09
N THR A 152 -1.38 -4.27 -22.41
CA THR A 152 -2.39 -5.14 -23.04
C THR A 152 -1.81 -6.17 -24.01
N GLU A 153 -0.50 -6.16 -24.28
CA GLU A 153 0.09 -7.05 -25.30
C GLU A 153 -0.03 -8.54 -24.93
N ASN A 154 0.03 -8.88 -23.65
CA ASN A 154 -0.04 -10.27 -23.17
C ASN A 154 -1.15 -10.52 -22.13
N ASP A 155 -1.89 -9.49 -21.74
CA ASP A 155 -2.81 -9.53 -20.60
C ASP A 155 -4.28 -9.39 -21.02
N THR A 156 -5.18 -9.98 -20.24
CA THR A 156 -6.62 -9.72 -20.37
C THR A 156 -6.92 -8.28 -19.95
N PRO A 157 -8.06 -7.68 -20.37
CA PRO A 157 -8.42 -6.32 -19.94
C PRO A 157 -8.42 -6.14 -18.41
N ASP A 158 -8.88 -7.16 -17.68
CA ASP A 158 -8.93 -7.13 -16.21
C ASP A 158 -7.53 -7.21 -15.59
N SER A 159 -6.66 -8.06 -16.12
CA SER A 159 -5.26 -8.18 -15.69
C SER A 159 -4.46 -6.91 -16.01
N ALA A 160 -4.63 -6.35 -17.22
CA ALA A 160 -4.02 -5.08 -17.63
C ALA A 160 -4.46 -3.92 -16.73
N TRP A 161 -5.75 -3.88 -16.37
CA TRP A 161 -6.28 -2.91 -15.42
C TRP A 161 -5.68 -3.10 -14.03
N ALA A 162 -5.61 -4.32 -13.53
CA ALA A 162 -5.07 -4.59 -12.22
C ALA A 162 -3.57 -4.29 -12.12
N SER A 163 -2.80 -4.57 -13.17
CA SER A 163 -1.40 -4.16 -13.34
C SER A 163 -1.25 -2.63 -13.34
N PHE A 164 -2.15 -1.91 -14.02
CA PHE A 164 -2.20 -0.44 -13.95
C PHE A 164 -2.43 0.05 -12.52
N ILE A 165 -3.43 -0.49 -11.82
CA ILE A 165 -3.72 -0.15 -10.41
C ILE A 165 -2.52 -0.42 -9.53
N ALA A 166 -1.92 -1.60 -9.64
CA ALA A 166 -0.78 -1.99 -8.83
C ALA A 166 0.41 -1.06 -9.03
N ARG A 167 0.64 -0.58 -10.26
CA ARG A 167 1.71 0.37 -10.57
C ARG A 167 1.36 1.79 -10.12
N VAL A 168 0.17 2.30 -10.43
CA VAL A 168 -0.18 3.71 -10.18
C VAL A 168 -0.28 3.99 -8.70
N THR A 169 -0.80 3.05 -7.91
CA THR A 169 -0.92 3.19 -6.46
C THR A 169 0.44 3.41 -5.79
N GLN A 170 1.52 2.82 -6.30
CA GLN A 170 2.88 3.01 -5.78
C GLN A 170 3.46 4.40 -6.06
N GLU A 171 2.93 5.12 -7.04
CA GLU A 171 3.33 6.52 -7.32
C GLU A 171 2.48 7.54 -6.54
N LEU A 172 1.39 7.09 -5.94
CA LEU A 172 0.50 7.96 -5.19
C LEU A 172 1.10 8.29 -3.83
N ARG A 173 1.18 9.60 -3.57
CA ARG A 173 1.50 10.16 -2.26
C ARG A 173 0.19 10.51 -1.57
N PRO A 174 0.17 10.64 -0.24
CA PRO A 174 -1.05 10.99 0.48
C PRO A 174 -1.78 12.24 -0.06
N PRO A 175 -1.09 13.34 -0.49
CA PRO A 175 -1.77 14.46 -1.14
C PRO A 175 -2.49 14.08 -2.44
N HIS A 176 -1.88 13.26 -3.29
CA HIS A 176 -2.48 12.78 -4.55
C HIS A 176 -3.74 11.94 -4.27
N ILE A 177 -3.72 11.10 -3.24
CA ILE A 177 -4.88 10.29 -2.84
C ILE A 177 -6.02 11.21 -2.41
N ILE A 178 -5.74 12.21 -1.56
CA ILE A 178 -6.75 13.18 -1.12
C ILE A 178 -7.33 13.94 -2.32
N GLU A 179 -6.47 14.45 -3.20
CA GLU A 179 -6.87 15.20 -4.39
C GLU A 179 -7.78 14.36 -5.29
N LEU A 180 -7.35 13.14 -5.65
CA LEU A 180 -8.11 12.27 -6.54
C LEU A 180 -9.45 11.82 -5.93
N LEU A 181 -9.49 11.58 -4.61
CA LEU A 181 -10.75 11.25 -3.92
C LEU A 181 -11.77 12.40 -3.99
N LEU A 182 -11.31 13.62 -3.70
CA LEU A 182 -12.16 14.81 -3.75
C LEU A 182 -12.64 15.11 -5.17
N LEU A 183 -11.80 14.88 -6.18
CA LEU A 183 -12.09 15.25 -7.57
C LEU A 183 -12.87 14.19 -8.35
N LEU A 184 -12.60 12.90 -8.11
CA LEU A 184 -13.17 11.83 -8.94
C LEU A 184 -14.38 11.15 -8.29
N ASN A 185 -14.33 10.95 -6.97
CA ASN A 185 -15.34 10.16 -6.28
C ASN A 185 -16.41 10.99 -5.60
N TRP A 186 -16.07 12.17 -5.07
CA TRP A 186 -16.98 12.91 -4.17
C TRP A 186 -17.40 14.31 -4.64
N ASN A 187 -17.01 14.70 -5.85
CA ASN A 187 -17.50 15.95 -6.46
C ASN A 187 -17.97 15.73 -7.90
N SER A 188 -19.25 15.36 -8.04
CA SER A 188 -19.89 15.09 -9.33
C SER A 188 -20.00 16.34 -10.22
N GLU A 189 -20.05 17.53 -9.60
CA GLU A 189 -20.14 18.83 -10.29
C GLU A 189 -18.77 19.38 -10.71
N MET A 190 -17.72 19.13 -9.92
CA MET A 190 -16.32 19.46 -10.28
C MET A 190 -15.58 18.33 -11.00
N ALA A 191 -16.27 17.33 -11.56
CA ALA A 191 -15.66 16.34 -12.45
C ALA A 191 -14.95 17.07 -13.62
N TRP A 192 -13.68 17.44 -13.41
CA TRP A 192 -12.97 18.40 -14.23
C TRP A 192 -12.11 17.72 -15.29
N ARG A 193 -11.71 18.56 -16.24
CA ARG A 193 -10.82 18.36 -17.37
C ARG A 193 -9.37 18.09 -16.94
N ILE A 194 -9.14 17.17 -16.00
CA ILE A 194 -7.78 16.69 -15.73
C ILE A 194 -7.34 15.95 -16.99
N ASP A 195 -6.24 16.40 -17.59
CA ASP A 195 -5.54 15.61 -18.58
C ASP A 195 -4.89 14.43 -17.84
N ARG A 196 -5.65 13.33 -17.74
CA ARG A 196 -5.28 12.11 -16.99
C ARG A 196 -3.90 11.57 -17.42
N PRO A 197 -3.60 11.44 -18.74
CA PRO A 197 -2.25 11.13 -19.19
C PRO A 197 -1.16 12.06 -18.66
N THR A 198 -1.39 13.38 -18.72
CA THR A 198 -0.41 14.35 -18.23
C THR A 198 -0.25 14.26 -16.72
N TYR A 199 -1.32 14.03 -15.97
CA TYR A 199 -1.27 13.79 -14.53
C TYR A 199 -0.43 12.55 -14.19
N LEU A 200 -0.65 11.41 -14.88
CA LEU A 200 0.17 10.21 -14.69
C LEU A 200 1.66 10.45 -14.98
N ARG A 201 1.98 11.22 -16.02
CA ARG A 201 3.37 11.61 -16.31
C ARG A 201 4.00 12.41 -15.17
N GLN A 202 3.25 13.36 -14.60
CA GLN A 202 3.71 14.16 -13.47
C GLN A 202 3.94 13.32 -12.20
N LEU A 203 3.15 12.26 -11.99
CA LEU A 203 3.39 11.30 -10.90
C LEU A 203 4.69 10.50 -11.08
N GLY A 204 5.22 10.43 -12.31
CA GLY A 204 6.36 9.57 -12.64
C GLY A 204 5.93 8.17 -13.12
N PHE A 205 4.64 7.94 -13.38
CA PHE A 205 4.10 6.64 -13.79
C PHE A 205 4.77 6.09 -15.06
N LEU A 206 5.08 6.97 -16.02
CA LEU A 206 5.74 6.62 -17.29
C LEU A 206 7.26 6.86 -17.27
N VAL A 207 7.85 7.16 -16.11
CA VAL A 207 9.30 7.33 -16.00
C VAL A 207 9.93 5.95 -15.85
N GLU A 208 10.73 5.57 -16.84
CA GLU A 208 11.50 4.32 -16.76
C GLU A 208 12.62 4.45 -15.73
N PRO A 209 12.79 3.45 -14.83
CA PRO A 209 13.89 3.42 -13.85
C PRO A 209 15.26 3.10 -14.49
N GLN A 210 15.39 3.29 -15.80
CA GLN A 210 16.48 2.80 -16.65
C GLN A 210 17.62 3.80 -16.85
N SER A 211 17.61 4.94 -16.15
CA SER A 211 18.58 6.03 -16.34
C SER A 211 19.99 5.63 -15.87
N VAL A 212 20.71 4.89 -16.72
CA VAL A 212 22.05 4.33 -16.44
C VAL A 212 23.01 4.61 -17.61
N GLU A 213 24.22 5.11 -17.32
CA GLU A 213 25.25 5.35 -18.34
C GLU A 213 25.91 4.06 -18.84
N LYS A 214 26.25 3.15 -17.93
CA LYS A 214 26.93 1.89 -18.23
C LYS A 214 26.21 0.69 -17.62
N TRP A 215 25.91 -0.29 -18.46
CA TRP A 215 25.43 -1.58 -18.00
C TRP A 215 26.60 -2.48 -17.57
N ASP A 216 26.70 -2.76 -16.28
CA ASP A 216 27.76 -3.60 -15.69
C ASP A 216 27.24 -4.71 -14.76
N ASP A 217 25.93 -4.87 -14.71
CA ASP A 217 25.19 -5.88 -13.94
C ASP A 217 24.03 -6.36 -14.80
N THR A 218 23.80 -7.68 -14.83
CA THR A 218 22.70 -8.32 -15.59
C THR A 218 21.37 -8.24 -14.87
N ASP A 219 21.39 -7.97 -13.56
CA ASP A 219 20.20 -7.98 -12.74
C ASP A 219 19.36 -6.72 -12.97
N TRP A 220 18.04 -6.91 -12.93
CA TRP A 220 17.08 -5.83 -12.93
C TRP A 220 16.56 -5.65 -11.52
N PRO A 221 16.62 -4.43 -10.96
CA PRO A 221 16.12 -4.21 -9.62
C PRO A 221 14.61 -4.34 -9.65
N ASP A 222 14.05 -4.90 -8.59
CA ASP A 222 12.63 -4.76 -8.38
C ASP A 222 12.34 -3.29 -8.02
N THR A 223 11.61 -2.63 -8.92
CA THR A 223 11.27 -1.20 -8.83
C THR A 223 9.84 -1.00 -8.35
N GLN A 224 9.11 -2.10 -8.17
CA GLN A 224 7.71 -2.11 -7.76
C GLN A 224 7.57 -2.90 -6.47
N PHE A 225 7.10 -2.24 -5.43
CA PHE A 225 7.01 -2.92 -4.15
C PHE A 225 5.63 -3.52 -3.92
N SER A 226 5.61 -4.76 -3.42
CA SER A 226 4.38 -5.38 -2.96
C SER A 226 4.06 -4.98 -1.53
N LEU A 227 2.78 -4.77 -1.22
CA LEU A 227 2.33 -4.62 0.16
C LEU A 227 2.62 -5.87 1.01
N ASN A 228 2.74 -7.05 0.39
CA ASN A 228 3.07 -8.29 1.08
C ASN A 228 4.47 -8.28 1.69
N ILE A 229 5.38 -7.40 1.24
CA ILE A 229 6.72 -7.33 1.85
C ILE A 229 6.67 -6.81 3.29
N LEU A 230 5.60 -6.09 3.66
CA LEU A 230 5.39 -5.69 5.05
C LEU A 230 5.10 -6.90 5.96
N ASP A 231 4.55 -7.99 5.40
CA ASP A 231 4.38 -9.25 6.12
C ASP A 231 5.75 -9.87 6.46
N GLU A 232 6.74 -9.79 5.57
CA GLU A 232 8.10 -10.28 5.85
C GLU A 232 8.72 -9.54 7.04
N ASN A 233 8.49 -8.22 7.15
CA ASN A 233 8.98 -7.43 8.28
C ASN A 233 8.36 -7.83 9.62
N ILE A 234 7.09 -8.23 9.61
CA ILE A 234 6.45 -8.82 10.79
C ILE A 234 7.11 -10.15 11.13
N ILE A 235 7.24 -11.05 10.13
CA ILE A 235 7.81 -12.39 10.33
C ILE A 235 9.23 -12.29 10.91
N ASN A 236 10.08 -11.42 10.35
CA ASN A 236 11.44 -11.20 10.86
C ASN A 236 11.43 -10.70 12.32
N SER A 237 10.48 -9.83 12.70
CA SER A 237 10.31 -9.43 14.11
C SER A 237 9.92 -10.57 15.03
N LEU A 238 9.06 -11.47 14.56
CA LEU A 238 8.65 -12.63 15.35
C LEU A 238 9.84 -13.58 15.56
N VAL A 239 10.64 -13.78 14.51
CA VAL A 239 11.89 -14.56 14.57
C VAL A 239 12.87 -13.97 15.58
N ASP A 240 13.08 -12.65 15.54
CA ASP A 240 13.93 -11.94 16.51
C ASP A 240 13.41 -12.09 17.94
N MET A 241 12.10 -11.98 18.15
CA MET A 241 11.48 -12.14 19.47
C MET A 241 11.52 -13.58 19.99
N VAL A 242 11.49 -14.59 19.11
CA VAL A 242 11.73 -16.00 19.46
C VAL A 242 13.22 -16.24 19.78
N GLY A 243 14.12 -15.53 19.10
CA GLY A 243 15.57 -15.64 19.28
C GLY A 243 16.20 -16.84 18.57
N SER A 244 15.59 -17.33 17.47
CA SER A 244 16.11 -18.44 16.68
C SER A 244 15.77 -18.31 15.19
N GLU A 245 16.78 -18.26 14.32
CA GLU A 245 16.61 -18.18 12.86
C GLU A 245 15.84 -19.39 12.29
N ASP A 246 15.99 -20.56 12.92
CA ASP A 246 15.26 -21.79 12.55
C ASP A 246 13.73 -21.67 12.77
N SER A 247 13.27 -20.60 13.43
CA SER A 247 11.85 -20.35 13.68
C SER A 247 11.12 -19.65 12.53
N TYR A 248 11.79 -19.31 11.42
CA TYR A 248 11.18 -18.55 10.32
C TYR A 248 9.90 -19.19 9.77
N ASP A 249 9.93 -20.49 9.45
CA ASP A 249 8.77 -21.19 8.91
C ASP A 249 7.60 -21.26 9.90
N LEU A 250 7.92 -21.41 11.19
CA LEU A 250 6.92 -21.35 12.26
C LEU A 250 6.31 -19.95 12.34
N CYS A 251 7.12 -18.90 12.43
CA CYS A 251 6.68 -17.52 12.53
C CYS A 251 5.84 -17.11 11.31
N LYS A 252 6.26 -17.49 10.10
CA LYS A 252 5.53 -17.30 8.85
C LYS A 252 4.15 -17.97 8.92
N LYS A 253 4.09 -19.24 9.33
CA LYS A 253 2.83 -19.97 9.48
C LYS A 253 1.91 -19.31 10.50
N GLN A 254 2.44 -18.91 11.66
CA GLN A 254 1.67 -18.25 12.72
C GLN A 254 1.13 -16.90 12.26
N TRP A 255 1.95 -16.10 11.58
CA TRP A 255 1.54 -14.81 11.03
C TRP A 255 0.37 -14.95 10.06
N TYR A 256 0.46 -15.84 9.07
CA TYR A 256 -0.62 -16.01 8.09
C TYR A 256 -1.88 -16.61 8.72
N ASN A 257 -1.77 -17.57 9.64
CA ASN A 257 -2.92 -18.07 10.40
C ASN A 257 -3.61 -16.95 11.18
N TYR A 258 -2.83 -16.10 11.85
CA TYR A 258 -3.35 -14.91 12.53
C TYR A 258 -4.03 -13.95 11.55
N LYS A 259 -3.41 -13.69 10.39
CA LYS A 259 -3.93 -12.78 9.36
C LYS A 259 -5.28 -13.26 8.79
N GLU A 260 -5.44 -14.57 8.59
CA GLU A 260 -6.67 -15.15 8.07
C GLU A 260 -7.79 -15.29 9.12
N THR A 261 -7.45 -15.46 10.40
CA THR A 261 -8.46 -15.73 11.45
C THR A 261 -8.78 -14.51 12.30
N GLN A 262 -7.79 -13.96 12.99
CA GLN A 262 -7.97 -12.92 14.01
C GLN A 262 -7.82 -11.52 13.42
N TRP A 263 -6.95 -11.34 12.42
CA TRP A 263 -6.76 -10.03 11.81
C TRP A 263 -8.03 -9.57 11.09
N GLN A 264 -8.47 -10.31 10.07
CA GLN A 264 -9.67 -9.97 9.29
C GLN A 264 -10.93 -9.89 10.17
N GLY A 265 -11.09 -10.77 11.16
CA GLY A 265 -12.28 -10.82 12.00
C GLY A 265 -12.32 -9.76 13.11
N ASN A 266 -11.18 -9.45 13.73
CA ASN A 266 -11.15 -8.74 15.02
C ASN A 266 -10.24 -7.50 15.07
N MET A 267 -9.19 -7.44 14.26
CA MET A 267 -8.13 -6.43 14.40
C MET A 267 -8.06 -5.44 13.25
N GLN A 268 -8.30 -5.86 12.01
CA GLN A 268 -8.30 -4.99 10.85
C GLN A 268 -9.35 -3.88 11.03
N GLY A 269 -8.97 -2.64 10.73
CA GLY A 269 -9.79 -1.45 10.98
C GLY A 269 -9.80 -0.98 12.44
N ARG A 270 -9.22 -1.73 13.37
CA ARG A 270 -9.36 -1.48 14.82
C ARG A 270 -8.04 -1.48 15.57
N ILE A 271 -6.97 -2.01 14.98
CA ILE A 271 -5.67 -2.15 15.63
C ILE A 271 -5.17 -0.81 16.17
N LEU A 272 -5.41 0.31 15.49
CA LEU A 272 -4.97 1.61 15.96
C LEU A 272 -5.63 2.06 17.28
N ALA A 273 -6.83 1.56 17.58
CA ALA A 273 -7.54 1.89 18.81
C ALA A 273 -7.12 1.03 20.02
N TYR A 274 -6.51 -0.14 19.79
CA TYR A 274 -6.07 -1.01 20.90
C TYR A 274 -4.74 -0.53 21.48
N GLU A 275 -4.57 -0.62 22.80
CA GLU A 275 -3.32 -0.29 23.52
C GLU A 275 -2.50 -1.54 23.88
N LEU A 276 -2.37 -2.48 22.93
CA LEU A 276 -1.52 -3.66 23.10
C LEU A 276 -0.02 -3.32 22.94
N THR A 277 0.81 -3.89 23.79
CA THR A 277 2.27 -3.82 23.67
C THR A 277 2.78 -4.79 22.59
N SER A 278 4.01 -4.60 22.12
CA SER A 278 4.66 -5.55 21.20
C SER A 278 4.68 -6.98 21.75
N GLN A 279 4.91 -7.15 23.06
CA GLN A 279 4.91 -8.46 23.71
C GLN A 279 3.51 -9.12 23.66
N GLN A 280 2.46 -8.38 23.98
CA GLN A 280 1.09 -8.90 23.92
C GLN A 280 0.66 -9.26 22.49
N LEU A 281 1.10 -8.47 21.50
CA LEU A 281 0.83 -8.76 20.09
C LEU A 281 1.59 -10.01 19.61
N PHE A 282 2.85 -10.16 20.02
CA PHE A 282 3.64 -11.35 19.76
C PHE A 282 2.95 -12.60 20.32
N GLU A 283 2.56 -12.59 21.59
CA GLU A 283 1.86 -13.72 22.22
C GLU A 283 0.56 -14.06 21.47
N LEU A 284 -0.21 -13.03 21.11
CA LEU A 284 -1.47 -13.21 20.40
C LEU A 284 -1.27 -13.83 19.01
N ILE A 285 -0.26 -13.40 18.26
CA ILE A 285 0.07 -13.94 16.93
C ILE A 285 0.57 -15.39 17.06
N MET A 286 1.49 -15.66 17.99
CA MET A 286 2.09 -16.98 18.16
C MET A 286 1.12 -18.04 18.69
N LEU A 287 0.01 -17.63 19.32
CA LEU A 287 -1.07 -18.52 19.77
C LEU A 287 -2.07 -18.87 18.66
N ALA A 288 -2.12 -18.11 17.56
CA ALA A 288 -3.17 -18.24 16.54
C ALA A 288 -3.13 -19.57 15.76
N GLY A 289 -1.99 -20.25 15.71
CA GLY A 289 -1.80 -21.52 15.00
C GLY A 289 -1.82 -22.77 15.88
N ASN A 290 -2.28 -22.66 17.14
CA ASN A 290 -2.49 -23.80 18.04
C ASN A 290 -3.96 -24.28 18.08
N GLY A 291 -4.83 -23.74 17.21
CA GLY A 291 -6.25 -24.09 17.08
C GLY A 291 -6.56 -24.92 15.85
#